data_AF-A0A255DI30-F1
#
_entry.id   AF-A0A255DI30-F1
#
_cell.length_a   1.000
_cell.length_b   1.000
_cell.length_c   1.000
_cell.angle_alpha   90.00
_cell.angle_beta   90.00
_cell.angle_gamma   90.00
#
_symmetry.space_group_name_H-M   'P 1'
#
loop_
_entity.id
_entity.type
_entity.pdbx_description
1 polymer ?
#
loop_
_entity_poly.entity_id
_entity_poly.type
_entity_poly.pdbx_seq_one_letter_code
_entity_poly.pdbx_strand_id
1 'polypeptide(L)'
;MTTPSVPQVLAWRPEALTELATEWDNAAGRLQVQADTVDDVVNGGTSVFTGSAADVARKKLGSTARGLRRVCRGLILAAAEARDAAVVIGRGRDRVLAALAEARSEGCPVADDGTVGPSPEPSALLVICSGGAEPAARQMLDVRAAELTRELQAALNGVGTADADAARAIDAAFGVRPTTSTAVRPAALTGDPVTDWPHMGQDSIAAQVAAMPQTERQRLVEEHPREAGNTDGVPWDTRIAANRVNIAAAILDERRRLDVPDEVKLRAAVATLTDPGDAERLWATLHADPALRSATLAATDRDARHRIEYYESLLADVPDPLDRNRRVPRQILAFDPERHSFIELSGDLDQAHALAVLVPGLNTTFDDATDDVATARRFVAGSGGDVAMITYLGGPFPTGRLAAGIAAAADPRYALQMAPRLVAFSEDVERRAGAMPVTYLGHSYGGSVLGTAERFGLTADRVVYVEAAGAGVGVQNSSDWHNRNPAVLRFSITAPGDPIGLVQGVPFGPHGADPDRIPGVIRLASGRRLTGAPMAGPSTHSDVLNEPSDAWHNILAVITGDREHIRTK
;
A
#
# COMPACT_ATOMS: atom_id res chain seq x y z
N MET A 1 -11.64 29.82 -6.60
CA MET A 1 -10.35 29.39 -7.19
C MET A 1 -10.29 29.95 -8.60
N THR A 2 -9.14 30.43 -9.06
CA THR A 2 -8.97 30.97 -10.41
C THR A 2 -8.41 29.90 -11.32
N THR A 3 -9.13 29.57 -12.41
CA THR A 3 -8.63 28.67 -13.46
C THR A 3 -7.35 29.25 -14.07
N PRO A 4 -6.28 28.43 -14.25
CA PRO A 4 -5.05 28.92 -14.85
C PRO A 4 -5.24 29.21 -16.34
N SER A 5 -4.55 30.23 -16.85
CA SER A 5 -4.53 30.56 -18.27
C SER A 5 -3.59 29.63 -19.05
N VAL A 6 -3.75 29.58 -20.39
CA VAL A 6 -2.87 28.85 -21.28
C VAL A 6 -1.40 29.25 -21.08
N PRO A 7 -1.02 30.55 -21.10
CA PRO A 7 0.37 30.95 -20.82
C PRO A 7 0.89 30.51 -19.45
N GLN A 8 0.06 30.49 -18.41
CA GLN A 8 0.46 30.04 -17.08
C GLN A 8 0.83 28.55 -17.09
N VAL A 9 -0.04 27.69 -17.60
CA VAL A 9 0.20 26.23 -17.66
C VAL A 9 1.41 25.88 -18.52
N LEU A 10 1.64 26.61 -19.61
CA LEU A 10 2.82 26.42 -20.45
C LEU A 10 4.14 26.71 -19.70
N ALA A 11 4.13 27.68 -18.79
CA ALA A 11 5.27 28.06 -17.97
C ALA A 11 5.50 27.15 -16.75
N TRP A 12 4.53 26.33 -16.36
CA TRP A 12 4.68 25.42 -15.22
C TRP A 12 5.76 24.36 -15.48
N ARG A 13 6.54 24.07 -14.43
CA ARG A 13 7.60 23.05 -14.40
C ARG A 13 7.29 22.00 -13.32
N PRO A 14 6.45 20.99 -13.62
CA PRO A 14 6.12 19.94 -12.65
C PRO A 14 7.36 19.24 -12.07
N GLU A 15 8.46 19.17 -12.83
CA GLU A 15 9.72 18.55 -12.41
C GLU A 15 10.35 19.27 -11.19
N ALA A 16 10.07 20.56 -11.01
CA ALA A 16 10.56 21.33 -9.86
C ALA A 16 10.00 20.81 -8.52
N LEU A 17 8.83 20.15 -8.54
CA LEU A 17 8.27 19.50 -7.35
C LEU A 17 9.06 18.25 -6.96
N THR A 18 9.57 17.50 -7.94
CA THR A 18 10.45 16.35 -7.69
C THR A 18 11.83 16.80 -7.18
N GLU A 19 12.36 17.91 -7.70
CA GLU A 19 13.58 18.55 -7.19
C GLU A 19 13.38 18.96 -5.72
N LEU A 20 12.27 19.64 -5.40
CA LEU A 20 11.92 20.05 -4.04
C LEU A 20 11.73 18.86 -3.08
N ALA A 21 11.06 17.80 -3.52
CA ALA A 21 10.90 16.57 -2.74
C ALA A 21 12.27 15.97 -2.35
N THR A 22 13.23 15.97 -3.29
CA THR A 22 14.60 15.51 -3.04
C THR A 22 15.31 16.39 -2.00
N GLU A 23 15.12 17.70 -2.05
CA GLU A 23 15.67 18.63 -1.06
C GLU A 23 15.08 18.41 0.35
N TRP A 24 13.77 18.16 0.44
CA TRP A 24 13.09 17.87 1.71
C TRP A 24 13.54 16.55 2.33
N ASP A 25 13.70 15.49 1.53
CA ASP A 25 14.29 14.23 1.99
C ASP A 25 15.70 14.42 2.57
N ASN A 26 16.54 15.17 1.86
CA ASN A 26 17.90 15.47 2.30
C ASN A 26 17.89 16.32 3.58
N ALA A 27 16.97 17.28 3.70
CA ALA A 27 16.79 18.08 4.91
C ALA A 27 16.32 17.23 6.09
N ALA A 28 15.41 16.28 5.87
CA ALA A 28 14.91 15.36 6.88
C ALA A 28 16.06 14.50 7.44
N GLY A 29 16.92 13.95 6.58
CA GLY A 29 18.12 13.21 7.00
C GLY A 29 19.07 14.06 7.86
N ARG A 30 19.41 15.28 7.42
CA ARG A 30 20.29 16.17 8.20
C ARG A 30 19.71 16.55 9.56
N LEU A 31 18.39 16.83 9.63
CA LEU A 31 17.71 17.15 10.88
C LEU A 31 17.62 15.93 11.80
N GLN A 32 17.46 14.75 11.25
CA GLN A 32 17.44 13.50 12.00
C GLN A 32 18.76 13.27 12.73
N VAL A 33 19.90 13.46 12.07
CA VAL A 33 21.24 13.38 12.70
C VAL A 33 21.39 14.34 13.89
N GLN A 34 20.83 15.55 13.79
CA GLN A 34 20.84 16.50 14.90
C GLN A 34 19.93 16.05 16.06
N ALA A 35 18.75 15.51 15.75
CA ALA A 35 17.85 14.97 16.77
C ALA A 35 18.48 13.79 17.52
N ASP A 36 19.20 12.92 16.81
CA ASP A 36 19.89 11.78 17.41
C ASP A 36 21.06 12.22 18.30
N THR A 37 21.80 13.24 17.88
CA THR A 37 22.86 13.85 18.71
C THR A 37 22.30 14.39 20.03
N VAL A 38 21.13 15.02 20.01
CA VAL A 38 20.46 15.49 21.24
C VAL A 38 20.12 14.33 22.17
N ASP A 39 19.61 13.23 21.62
CA ASP A 39 19.24 12.06 22.44
C ASP A 39 20.47 11.35 23.01
N ASP A 40 21.54 11.21 22.25
CA ASP A 40 22.80 10.63 22.73
C ASP A 40 23.39 11.42 23.90
N VAL A 41 23.34 12.76 23.83
CA VAL A 41 23.75 13.64 24.93
C VAL A 41 22.84 13.48 26.15
N VAL A 42 21.52 13.40 25.94
CA VAL A 42 20.54 13.22 27.01
C VAL A 42 20.72 11.87 27.72
N ASN A 43 20.94 10.80 26.97
CA ASN A 43 21.09 9.45 27.49
C ASN A 43 22.47 9.19 28.09
N GLY A 44 23.53 9.69 27.44
CA GLY A 44 24.92 9.56 27.91
C GLY A 44 25.25 10.39 29.15
N GLY A 45 24.51 11.49 29.39
CA GLY A 45 24.68 12.35 30.57
C GLY A 45 24.04 11.83 31.87
N THR A 46 23.32 10.69 31.83
CA THR A 46 22.52 10.17 32.95
C THR A 46 23.34 9.81 34.19
N SER A 47 24.62 9.46 34.04
CA SER A 47 25.53 9.18 35.16
C SER A 47 26.22 10.42 35.73
N VAL A 48 26.24 11.54 34.99
CA VAL A 48 27.02 12.74 35.31
C VAL A 48 26.14 13.88 35.85
N PHE A 49 24.88 13.99 35.42
CA PHE A 49 23.94 15.03 35.86
C PHE A 49 22.63 14.41 36.39
N THR A 50 22.44 14.44 37.71
CA THR A 50 21.31 13.81 38.42
C THR A 50 20.55 14.82 39.30
N GLY A 51 19.35 14.44 39.76
CA GLY A 51 18.47 15.30 40.57
C GLY A 51 17.36 15.98 39.76
N SER A 52 16.48 16.71 40.46
CA SER A 52 15.25 17.26 39.87
C SER A 52 15.47 18.24 38.71
N ALA A 53 16.56 19.03 38.75
CA ALA A 53 16.93 19.90 37.64
C ALA A 53 17.34 19.11 36.39
N ALA A 54 18.04 17.99 36.57
CA ALA A 54 18.37 17.07 35.49
C ALA A 54 17.12 16.40 34.90
N ASP A 55 16.15 16.00 35.73
CA ASP A 55 14.88 15.45 35.26
C ASP A 55 14.09 16.45 34.41
N VAL A 56 14.01 17.72 34.85
CA VAL A 56 13.34 18.78 34.09
C VAL A 56 14.06 19.07 32.78
N ALA A 57 15.40 19.12 32.80
CA ALA A 57 16.21 19.33 31.60
C ALA A 57 16.01 18.19 30.58
N ARG A 58 16.08 16.93 31.03
CA ARG A 58 15.82 15.74 30.20
C ARG A 58 14.41 15.76 29.61
N LYS A 59 13.40 16.10 30.42
CA LYS A 59 12.01 16.22 29.92
C LYS A 59 11.86 17.27 28.82
N LYS A 60 12.49 18.44 28.98
CA LYS A 60 12.47 19.52 27.98
C LYS A 60 13.21 19.10 26.70
N LEU A 61 14.43 18.56 26.83
CA LEU A 61 15.22 18.10 25.68
C LEU A 61 14.51 16.99 24.91
N GLY A 62 13.92 16.01 25.60
CA GLY A 62 13.11 14.97 24.96
C GLY A 62 11.88 15.55 24.24
N SER A 63 11.27 16.62 24.75
CA SER A 63 10.20 17.33 24.04
C SER A 63 10.68 18.00 22.76
N THR A 64 11.88 18.60 22.78
CA THR A 64 12.51 19.20 21.61
C THR A 64 12.85 18.13 20.56
N ALA A 65 13.47 17.02 20.97
CA ALA A 65 13.80 15.91 20.08
C ALA A 65 12.54 15.29 19.43
N ARG A 66 11.45 15.13 20.18
CA ARG A 66 10.14 14.73 19.61
C ARG A 66 9.61 15.75 18.60
N GLY A 67 9.77 17.05 18.87
CA GLY A 67 9.42 18.11 17.93
C GLY A 67 10.21 18.03 16.62
N LEU A 68 11.53 17.83 16.71
CA LEU A 68 12.39 17.66 15.52
C LEU A 68 11.98 16.44 14.70
N ARG A 69 11.73 15.29 15.35
CA ARG A 69 11.26 14.08 14.66
C ARG A 69 9.93 14.27 13.93
N ARG A 70 9.01 15.05 14.50
CA ARG A 70 7.76 15.41 13.81
C ARG A 70 8.04 16.20 12.53
N VAL A 71 8.96 17.16 12.57
CA VAL A 71 9.38 17.92 11.38
C VAL A 71 10.03 17.00 10.35
N CYS A 72 10.91 16.09 10.75
CA CYS A 72 11.51 15.12 9.83
C CYS A 72 10.45 14.27 9.12
N ARG A 73 9.46 13.75 9.85
CA ARG A 73 8.34 12.99 9.25
C ARG A 73 7.50 13.84 8.31
N GLY A 74 7.20 15.09 8.70
CA GLY A 74 6.48 16.03 7.85
C GLY A 74 7.19 16.32 6.53
N LEU A 75 8.52 16.44 6.54
CA LEU A 75 9.34 16.58 5.33
C LEU A 75 9.25 15.37 4.40
N ILE A 76 9.33 14.15 4.95
CA ILE A 76 9.19 12.91 4.15
C ILE A 76 7.78 12.79 3.55
N LEU A 77 6.75 13.09 4.34
CA LEU A 77 5.37 13.08 3.86
C LEU A 77 5.16 14.15 2.77
N ALA A 78 5.64 15.37 2.98
CA ALA A 78 5.53 16.44 1.99
C ALA A 78 6.30 16.11 0.69
N ALA A 79 7.45 15.43 0.79
CA ALA A 79 8.18 14.93 -0.36
C ALA A 79 7.37 13.90 -1.17
N ALA A 80 6.64 13.00 -0.50
CA ALA A 80 5.72 12.09 -1.18
C ALA A 80 4.60 12.86 -1.92
N GLU A 81 3.93 13.79 -1.23
CA GLU A 81 2.86 14.61 -1.83
C GLU A 81 3.36 15.44 -3.02
N ALA A 82 4.58 15.99 -2.95
CA ALA A 82 5.17 16.75 -4.05
C ALA A 82 5.50 15.88 -5.26
N ARG A 83 5.96 14.64 -5.07
CA ARG A 83 6.18 13.69 -6.17
C ARG A 83 4.87 13.31 -6.85
N ASP A 84 3.82 13.06 -6.07
CA ASP A 84 2.50 12.75 -6.62
C ASP A 84 1.93 13.95 -7.38
N ALA A 85 2.05 15.15 -6.81
CA ALA A 85 1.69 16.40 -7.47
C ALA A 85 2.43 16.60 -8.80
N ALA A 86 3.74 16.32 -8.85
CA ALA A 86 4.53 16.41 -10.08
C ALA A 86 3.93 15.54 -11.19
N VAL A 87 3.52 14.31 -10.85
CA VAL A 87 2.90 13.37 -11.81
C VAL A 87 1.52 13.86 -12.26
N VAL A 88 0.66 14.27 -11.33
CA VAL A 88 -0.72 14.67 -11.65
C VAL A 88 -0.75 15.98 -12.44
N ILE A 89 0.01 16.99 -12.01
CA ILE A 89 0.12 18.28 -12.69
C ILE A 89 0.80 18.10 -14.06
N GLY A 90 1.84 17.26 -14.15
CA GLY A 90 2.47 16.89 -15.43
C GLY A 90 1.48 16.32 -16.44
N ARG A 91 0.69 15.32 -16.04
CA ARG A 91 -0.37 14.77 -16.91
C ARG A 91 -1.44 15.81 -17.28
N GLY A 92 -1.84 16.67 -16.35
CA GLY A 92 -2.79 17.74 -16.62
C GLY A 92 -2.25 18.75 -17.64
N ARG A 93 -0.97 19.11 -17.51
CA ARG A 93 -0.26 19.96 -18.48
C ARG A 93 -0.18 19.28 -19.86
N ASP A 94 0.11 17.99 -19.93
CA ASP A 94 0.14 17.24 -21.19
C ASP A 94 -1.22 17.23 -21.89
N ARG A 95 -2.33 17.15 -21.15
CA ARG A 95 -3.68 17.26 -21.72
C ARG A 95 -3.95 18.65 -22.31
N VAL A 96 -3.54 19.71 -21.62
CA VAL A 96 -3.62 21.08 -22.15
C VAL A 96 -2.78 21.22 -23.42
N LEU A 97 -1.55 20.69 -23.42
CA LEU A 97 -0.66 20.72 -24.59
C LEU A 97 -1.25 19.94 -25.78
N ALA A 98 -1.88 18.79 -25.54
CA ALA A 98 -2.54 18.00 -26.57
C ALA A 98 -3.73 18.76 -27.19
N ALA A 99 -4.61 19.33 -26.36
CA ALA A 99 -5.74 20.13 -26.85
C ALA A 99 -5.28 21.38 -27.64
N LEU A 100 -4.19 22.03 -27.21
CA LEU A 100 -3.59 23.14 -27.95
C LEU A 100 -3.00 22.70 -29.29
N ALA A 101 -2.36 21.53 -29.34
CA ALA A 101 -1.80 20.98 -30.57
C ALA A 101 -2.92 20.62 -31.57
N GLU A 102 -4.02 20.07 -31.08
CA GLU A 102 -5.21 19.77 -31.87
C GLU A 102 -5.82 21.05 -32.47
N ALA A 103 -6.12 22.05 -31.65
CA ALA A 103 -6.64 23.34 -32.13
C ALA A 103 -5.72 24.01 -33.17
N ARG A 104 -4.39 23.95 -32.95
CA ARG A 104 -3.41 24.46 -33.92
C ARG A 104 -3.40 23.66 -35.23
N SER A 105 -3.51 22.34 -35.16
CA SER A 105 -3.57 21.48 -36.35
C SER A 105 -4.79 21.78 -37.22
N GLU A 106 -5.89 22.24 -36.61
CA GLU A 106 -7.13 22.62 -37.29
C GLU A 106 -7.16 24.09 -37.75
N GLY A 107 -6.08 24.85 -37.48
CA GLY A 107 -5.97 26.27 -37.83
C GLY A 107 -6.83 27.18 -36.95
N CYS A 108 -7.30 26.69 -35.80
CA CYS A 108 -8.13 27.44 -34.88
C CYS A 108 -7.26 28.37 -33.99
N PRO A 109 -7.56 29.68 -33.93
CA PRO A 109 -6.91 30.57 -32.98
C PRO A 109 -7.36 30.24 -31.55
N VAL A 110 -6.45 30.37 -30.58
CA VAL A 110 -6.70 30.07 -29.16
C VAL A 110 -6.38 31.30 -28.31
N ALA A 111 -7.32 31.71 -27.47
CA ALA A 111 -7.14 32.78 -26.49
C ALA A 111 -6.53 32.28 -25.17
N ASP A 112 -6.03 33.20 -24.35
CA ASP A 112 -5.34 32.85 -23.10
C ASP A 112 -6.24 32.15 -22.07
N ASP A 113 -7.55 32.40 -22.10
CA ASP A 113 -8.54 31.75 -21.22
C ASP A 113 -8.96 30.35 -21.72
N GLY A 114 -8.36 29.86 -22.81
CA GLY A 114 -8.68 28.59 -23.44
C GLY A 114 -9.87 28.65 -24.39
N THR A 115 -10.42 29.83 -24.70
CA THR A 115 -11.43 29.98 -25.75
C THR A 115 -10.80 29.74 -27.12
N VAL A 116 -11.37 28.82 -27.89
CA VAL A 116 -10.95 28.48 -29.25
C VAL A 116 -11.89 29.14 -30.25
N GLY A 117 -11.35 29.91 -31.18
CA GLY A 117 -12.11 30.51 -32.28
C GLY A 117 -12.23 29.55 -33.47
N PRO A 118 -13.26 29.71 -34.33
CA PRO A 118 -13.36 28.93 -35.56
C PRO A 118 -12.17 29.21 -36.48
N SER A 119 -11.78 28.21 -37.27
CA SER A 119 -10.79 28.40 -38.32
C SER A 119 -11.29 29.50 -39.28
N PRO A 120 -10.45 30.48 -39.66
CA PRO A 120 -10.89 31.67 -40.37
C PRO A 120 -11.45 31.40 -41.78
N GLU A 121 -11.02 30.30 -42.42
CA GLU A 121 -11.51 29.92 -43.75
C GLU A 121 -11.93 28.44 -43.79
N PRO A 122 -13.18 28.13 -44.23
CA PRO A 122 -13.59 26.75 -44.43
C PRO A 122 -12.86 26.12 -45.62
N SER A 123 -12.33 24.92 -45.43
CA SER A 123 -11.65 24.19 -46.51
C SER A 123 -12.63 23.86 -47.65
N ALA A 124 -12.14 23.80 -48.88
CA ALA A 124 -12.95 23.43 -50.04
C ALA A 124 -13.66 22.07 -49.84
N LEU A 125 -12.98 21.12 -49.20
CA LEU A 125 -13.56 19.83 -48.83
C LEU A 125 -14.74 19.99 -47.85
N LEU A 126 -14.58 20.80 -46.81
CA LEU A 126 -15.63 21.04 -45.82
C LEU A 126 -16.86 21.71 -46.46
N VAL A 127 -16.65 22.65 -47.38
CA VAL A 127 -17.74 23.28 -48.16
C VAL A 127 -18.46 22.26 -49.05
N ILE A 128 -17.73 21.33 -49.68
CA ILE A 128 -18.35 20.23 -50.45
C ILE A 128 -19.18 19.33 -49.53
N CYS A 129 -18.63 18.95 -48.37
CA CYS A 129 -19.31 18.11 -47.37
C CYS A 129 -20.52 18.81 -46.73
N SER A 130 -20.57 20.13 -46.68
CA SER A 130 -21.72 20.92 -46.22
C SER A 130 -22.80 21.14 -47.29
N GLY A 131 -22.77 20.37 -48.38
CA GLY A 131 -23.72 20.48 -49.49
C GLY A 131 -23.45 21.66 -50.42
N GLY A 132 -22.21 22.17 -50.45
CA GLY A 132 -21.81 23.35 -51.22
C GLY A 132 -22.15 24.69 -50.57
N ALA A 133 -22.73 24.68 -49.37
CA ALA A 133 -23.14 25.88 -48.65
C ALA A 133 -22.05 26.37 -47.70
N GLU A 134 -21.39 27.48 -48.05
CA GLU A 134 -20.38 28.13 -47.21
C GLU A 134 -20.90 28.55 -45.82
N PRO A 135 -22.15 29.06 -45.64
CA PRO A 135 -22.68 29.33 -44.30
C PRO A 135 -22.81 28.08 -43.43
N ALA A 136 -23.15 26.93 -44.02
CA ALA A 136 -23.23 25.66 -43.30
C ALA A 136 -21.83 25.17 -42.90
N ALA A 137 -20.82 25.35 -43.75
CA ALA A 137 -19.43 25.03 -43.41
C ALA A 137 -18.91 25.90 -42.25
N ARG A 138 -19.25 27.20 -42.23
CA ARG A 138 -18.93 28.09 -41.09
C ARG A 138 -19.61 27.63 -39.79
N GLN A 139 -20.88 27.25 -39.85
CA GLN A 139 -21.59 26.71 -38.69
C GLN A 139 -20.92 25.44 -38.14
N MET A 140 -20.43 24.56 -39.01
CA MET A 140 -19.68 23.37 -38.59
C MET A 140 -18.36 23.74 -37.89
N LEU A 141 -17.65 24.76 -38.37
CA LEU A 141 -16.43 25.27 -37.71
C LEU A 141 -16.74 25.90 -36.35
N ASP A 142 -17.86 26.62 -36.20
CA ASP A 142 -18.28 27.20 -34.93
C ASP A 142 -18.58 26.09 -33.90
N VAL A 143 -19.26 25.02 -34.32
CA VAL A 143 -19.51 23.85 -33.46
C VAL A 143 -18.19 23.18 -33.05
N ARG A 144 -17.26 22.99 -33.98
CA ARG A 144 -15.94 22.42 -33.69
C ARG A 144 -15.12 23.30 -32.74
N ALA A 145 -15.12 24.61 -32.94
CA ALA A 145 -14.46 25.55 -32.05
C ALA A 145 -15.05 25.52 -30.63
N ALA A 146 -16.37 25.37 -30.50
CA ALA A 146 -17.04 25.21 -29.21
C ALA A 146 -16.69 23.87 -28.53
N GLU A 147 -16.49 22.78 -29.29
CA GLU A 147 -15.98 21.50 -28.77
C GLU A 147 -14.56 21.65 -28.22
N LEU A 148 -13.64 22.16 -29.04
CA LEU A 148 -12.25 22.39 -28.64
C LEU A 148 -12.14 23.35 -27.45
N THR A 149 -13.01 24.37 -27.39
CA THR A 149 -13.11 25.26 -26.22
C THR A 149 -13.47 24.49 -24.96
N ARG A 150 -14.49 23.62 -25.01
CA ARG A 150 -14.89 22.80 -23.86
C ARG A 150 -13.77 21.87 -23.41
N GLU A 151 -13.08 21.23 -24.34
CA GLU A 151 -11.98 20.31 -24.04
C GLU A 151 -10.79 21.04 -23.41
N LEU A 152 -10.36 22.16 -24.00
CA LEU A 152 -9.25 22.95 -23.49
C LEU A 152 -9.57 23.56 -22.12
N GLN A 153 -10.76 24.14 -21.94
CA GLN A 153 -11.18 24.69 -20.65
C GLN A 153 -11.35 23.59 -19.59
N ALA A 154 -11.83 22.40 -19.96
CA ALA A 154 -11.88 21.26 -19.05
C ALA A 154 -10.46 20.83 -18.61
N ALA A 155 -9.50 20.79 -19.54
CA ALA A 155 -8.11 20.49 -19.22
C ALA A 155 -7.46 21.55 -18.31
N LEU A 156 -7.70 22.85 -18.56
CA LEU A 156 -7.24 23.96 -17.71
C LEU A 156 -7.84 23.90 -16.30
N ASN A 157 -9.16 23.65 -16.20
CA ASN A 157 -9.83 23.46 -14.91
C ASN A 157 -9.30 22.24 -14.16
N GLY A 158 -9.06 21.13 -14.87
CA GLY A 158 -8.51 19.90 -14.29
C GLY A 158 -7.11 20.11 -13.71
N VAL A 159 -6.20 20.74 -14.46
CA VAL A 159 -4.84 21.00 -13.96
C VAL A 159 -4.82 22.05 -12.84
N GLY A 160 -5.70 23.05 -12.87
CA GLY A 160 -5.86 24.01 -11.78
C GLY A 160 -6.42 23.40 -10.49
N THR A 161 -7.29 22.38 -10.62
CA THR A 161 -7.77 21.61 -9.47
C THR A 161 -6.65 20.76 -8.86
N ALA A 162 -5.87 20.09 -9.72
CA ALA A 162 -4.71 19.30 -9.30
C ALA A 162 -3.66 20.15 -8.55
N ASP A 163 -3.38 21.37 -9.01
CA ASP A 163 -2.49 22.32 -8.32
C ASP A 163 -3.03 22.70 -6.92
N ALA A 164 -4.33 23.00 -6.82
CA ALA A 164 -4.93 23.35 -5.54
C ALA A 164 -5.01 22.17 -4.56
N ASP A 165 -5.23 20.95 -5.06
CA ASP A 165 -5.16 19.71 -4.27
C ASP A 165 -3.74 19.44 -3.78
N ALA A 166 -2.75 19.57 -4.65
CA ALA A 166 -1.33 19.43 -4.30
C ALA A 166 -0.92 20.40 -3.19
N ALA A 167 -1.31 21.68 -3.28
CA ALA A 167 -1.03 22.67 -2.25
C ALA A 167 -1.63 22.26 -0.89
N ARG A 168 -2.90 21.79 -0.88
CA ARG A 168 -3.56 21.32 0.35
C ARG A 168 -2.88 20.09 0.94
N ALA A 169 -2.46 19.15 0.11
CA ALA A 169 -1.80 17.92 0.55
C ALA A 169 -0.44 18.22 1.19
N ILE A 170 0.37 19.07 0.55
CA ILE A 170 1.67 19.52 1.07
C ILE A 170 1.50 20.29 2.39
N ASP A 171 0.55 21.23 2.48
CA ASP A 171 0.25 21.97 3.72
C ASP A 171 -0.16 21.02 4.86
N ALA A 172 -0.99 20.02 4.55
CA ALA A 172 -1.42 19.01 5.50
C ALA A 172 -0.24 18.15 5.99
N ALA A 173 0.70 17.78 5.10
CA ALA A 173 1.89 17.01 5.46
C ALA A 173 2.82 17.74 6.44
N PHE A 174 2.93 19.07 6.32
CA PHE A 174 3.66 19.90 7.30
C PHE A 174 2.88 20.18 8.59
N GLY A 175 1.61 19.76 8.68
CA GLY A 175 0.73 20.10 9.79
C GLY A 175 0.35 21.58 9.82
N VAL A 176 0.50 22.30 8.70
CA VAL A 176 0.12 23.71 8.56
C VAL A 176 -1.37 23.78 8.28
N ARG A 177 -2.21 23.71 9.33
CA ARG A 177 -3.59 24.19 9.24
C ARG A 177 -3.69 25.59 9.83
N PRO A 178 -4.50 26.50 9.24
CA PRO A 178 -4.76 27.80 9.86
C PRO A 178 -5.31 27.56 11.26
N THR A 179 -4.58 28.08 12.25
CA THR A 179 -4.91 27.98 13.66
C THR A 179 -6.21 28.72 13.94
N THR A 180 -7.33 28.03 13.86
CA THR A 180 -8.59 28.51 14.42
C THR A 180 -8.75 27.94 15.82
N SER A 181 -8.52 28.83 16.78
CA SER A 181 -8.89 28.76 18.20
C SER A 181 -8.19 27.69 19.05
N THR A 182 -7.34 28.19 19.95
CA THR A 182 -6.95 27.55 21.21
C THR A 182 -8.19 27.26 22.06
N ALA A 183 -8.76 26.06 21.91
CA ALA A 183 -9.75 25.54 22.85
C ALA A 183 -9.07 25.27 24.20
N VAL A 184 -9.60 25.89 25.26
CA VAL A 184 -9.20 25.69 26.65
C VAL A 184 -9.48 24.25 27.07
N ARG A 185 -8.48 23.66 27.72
CA ARG A 185 -8.40 22.26 28.17
C ARG A 185 -9.31 21.99 29.38
N PRO A 186 -10.23 21.02 29.34
CA PRO A 186 -10.67 20.35 30.56
C PRO A 186 -9.59 19.38 31.03
N ALA A 187 -9.22 19.45 32.31
CA ALA A 187 -8.27 18.53 32.94
C ALA A 187 -8.99 17.21 33.30
N ALA A 188 -9.10 16.28 32.35
CA ALA A 188 -9.40 14.85 32.55
C ALA A 188 -9.28 14.20 31.16
N LEU A 189 -8.18 13.58 30.76
CA LEU A 189 -7.64 12.31 31.24
C LEU A 189 -6.10 12.40 31.26
N THR A 190 -5.48 12.08 32.39
CA THR A 190 -4.01 12.17 32.58
C THR A 190 -3.30 10.83 32.37
N GLY A 191 -3.89 9.93 31.60
CA GLY A 191 -3.29 8.66 31.17
C GLY A 191 -2.96 8.70 29.69
N ASP A 192 -1.93 7.95 29.29
CA ASP A 192 -1.68 7.65 27.88
C ASP A 192 -2.75 6.65 27.41
N PRO A 193 -3.65 7.04 26.49
CA PRO A 193 -4.83 6.24 26.14
C PRO A 193 -4.47 4.86 25.59
N VAL A 194 -3.26 4.68 25.02
CA VAL A 194 -2.85 3.42 24.39
C VAL A 194 -2.30 2.38 25.36
N THR A 195 -1.95 2.77 26.60
CA THR A 195 -1.31 1.86 27.57
C THR A 195 -2.22 0.69 27.96
N ASP A 196 -3.53 0.93 28.01
CA ASP A 196 -4.50 -0.08 28.43
C ASP A 196 -5.01 -0.94 27.25
N TRP A 197 -4.74 -0.55 26.00
CA TRP A 197 -5.22 -1.25 24.80
C TRP A 197 -4.87 -2.74 24.74
N PRO A 198 -3.66 -3.20 25.14
CA PRO A 198 -3.35 -4.64 25.17
C PRO A 198 -4.26 -5.49 26.08
N HIS A 199 -5.03 -4.84 26.97
CA HIS A 199 -5.96 -5.50 27.89
C HIS A 199 -7.43 -5.19 27.59
N MET A 200 -7.71 -4.43 26.53
CA MET A 200 -9.06 -4.06 26.10
C MET A 200 -9.53 -4.92 24.94
N GLY A 201 -10.84 -5.15 24.86
CA GLY A 201 -11.47 -5.74 23.67
C GLY A 201 -11.55 -4.72 22.52
N GLN A 202 -11.54 -5.19 21.28
CA GLN A 202 -11.58 -4.33 20.08
C GLN A 202 -12.77 -3.35 20.09
N ASP A 203 -13.96 -3.77 20.54
CA ASP A 203 -15.14 -2.89 20.65
C ASP A 203 -14.92 -1.72 21.61
N SER A 204 -14.18 -1.96 22.70
CA SER A 204 -13.88 -0.91 23.69
C SER A 204 -12.86 0.08 23.13
N ILE A 205 -11.86 -0.40 22.40
CA ILE A 205 -10.88 0.44 21.69
C ILE A 205 -11.59 1.27 20.63
N ALA A 206 -12.44 0.64 19.81
CA ALA A 206 -13.23 1.31 18.78
C ALA A 206 -14.11 2.42 19.37
N ALA A 207 -14.86 2.12 20.43
CA ALA A 207 -15.71 3.09 21.11
C ALA A 207 -14.90 4.24 21.72
N GLN A 208 -13.74 3.95 22.31
CA GLN A 208 -12.86 4.98 22.88
C GLN A 208 -12.34 5.93 21.79
N VAL A 209 -11.82 5.40 20.69
CA VAL A 209 -11.28 6.23 19.59
C VAL A 209 -12.39 6.97 18.84
N ALA A 210 -13.57 6.35 18.66
CA ALA A 210 -14.72 7.01 18.05
C ALA A 210 -15.23 8.20 18.88
N ALA A 211 -15.13 8.12 20.22
CA ALA A 211 -15.50 9.20 21.13
C ALA A 211 -14.48 10.36 21.19
N MET A 212 -13.25 10.16 20.70
CA MET A 212 -12.23 11.19 20.68
C MET A 212 -12.57 12.34 19.71
N PRO A 213 -12.44 13.61 20.11
CA PRO A 213 -12.46 14.74 19.20
C PRO A 213 -11.39 14.59 18.09
N GLN A 214 -11.63 15.22 16.94
CA GLN A 214 -10.71 15.13 15.80
C GLN A 214 -9.27 15.55 16.14
N THR A 215 -9.10 16.56 17.00
CA THR A 215 -7.80 17.04 17.45
C THR A 215 -7.07 16.01 18.33
N GLU A 216 -7.81 15.23 19.12
CA GLU A 216 -7.25 14.16 19.95
C GLU A 216 -6.88 12.94 19.10
N ARG A 217 -7.70 12.57 18.12
CA ARG A 217 -7.35 11.53 17.13
C ARG A 217 -6.12 11.90 16.32
N GLN A 218 -5.99 13.16 15.92
CA GLN A 218 -4.79 13.64 15.23
C GLN A 218 -3.55 13.54 16.15
N ARG A 219 -3.67 13.92 17.42
CA ARG A 219 -2.59 13.74 18.39
C ARG A 219 -2.21 12.27 18.56
N LEU A 220 -3.19 11.37 18.64
CA LEU A 220 -2.97 9.92 18.71
C LEU A 220 -2.14 9.42 17.52
N VAL A 221 -2.48 9.85 16.29
CA VAL A 221 -1.71 9.55 15.07
C VAL A 221 -0.29 10.12 15.13
N GLU A 222 -0.10 11.33 15.67
CA GLU A 222 1.22 11.99 15.69
C GLU A 222 2.15 11.48 16.80
N GLU A 223 1.60 11.13 17.97
CA GLU A 223 2.33 10.77 19.18
C GLU A 223 2.46 9.25 19.37
N HIS A 224 1.46 8.47 18.93
CA HIS A 224 1.40 7.00 19.07
C HIS A 224 1.05 6.30 17.74
N PRO A 225 1.78 6.59 16.64
CA PRO A 225 1.43 6.05 15.31
C PRO A 225 1.56 4.52 15.26
N ARG A 226 2.47 3.91 16.03
CA ARG A 226 2.67 2.45 16.02
C ARG A 226 1.43 1.74 16.57
N GLU A 227 0.92 2.19 17.70
CA GLU A 227 -0.26 1.66 18.36
C GLU A 227 -1.51 1.96 17.53
N ALA A 228 -1.68 3.22 17.11
CA ALA A 228 -2.83 3.65 16.31
C ALA A 228 -2.90 2.95 14.94
N GLY A 229 -1.75 2.61 14.34
CA GLY A 229 -1.66 1.96 13.04
C GLY A 229 -1.86 0.45 13.06
N ASN A 230 -1.54 -0.21 14.19
CA ASN A 230 -1.41 -1.68 14.25
C ASN A 230 -2.30 -2.37 15.30
N THR A 231 -3.17 -1.63 15.99
CA THR A 231 -4.10 -2.19 16.98
C THR A 231 -5.47 -2.45 16.35
N ASP A 232 -5.92 -3.71 16.37
CA ASP A 232 -7.26 -4.07 15.92
C ASP A 232 -8.33 -3.41 16.81
N GLY A 233 -9.43 -2.95 16.21
CA GLY A 233 -10.43 -2.10 16.86
C GLY A 233 -10.19 -0.60 16.69
N VAL A 234 -8.99 -0.14 16.31
CA VAL A 234 -8.81 1.26 15.91
C VAL A 234 -9.48 1.50 14.54
N PRO A 235 -10.31 2.54 14.36
CA PRO A 235 -10.95 2.83 13.08
C PRO A 235 -9.96 2.91 11.92
N TRP A 236 -10.30 2.30 10.77
CA TRP A 236 -9.37 2.14 9.64
C TRP A 236 -8.81 3.45 9.11
N ASP A 237 -9.58 4.54 9.07
CA ASP A 237 -9.07 5.85 8.66
C ASP A 237 -7.95 6.36 9.58
N THR A 238 -8.06 6.07 10.88
CA THR A 238 -7.02 6.39 11.87
C THR A 238 -5.80 5.49 11.68
N ARG A 239 -6.01 4.19 11.39
CA ARG A 239 -4.92 3.26 11.08
C ARG A 239 -4.15 3.69 9.82
N ILE A 240 -4.85 4.07 8.76
CA ILE A 240 -4.26 4.55 7.50
C ILE A 240 -3.42 5.81 7.74
N ALA A 241 -3.97 6.80 8.45
CA ALA A 241 -3.24 8.02 8.79
C ALA A 241 -1.98 7.72 9.65
N ALA A 242 -2.11 6.87 10.67
CA ALA A 242 -1.01 6.44 11.51
C ALA A 242 0.07 5.67 10.76
N ASN A 243 -0.32 4.79 9.83
CA ASN A 243 0.63 4.01 9.04
C ASN A 243 1.40 4.86 8.04
N ARG A 244 0.82 5.95 7.50
CA ARG A 244 1.62 6.95 6.75
C ARG A 244 2.75 7.53 7.62
N VAL A 245 2.46 7.83 8.89
CA VAL A 245 3.48 8.31 9.85
C VAL A 245 4.50 7.22 10.18
N ASN A 246 4.08 5.96 10.35
CA ASN A 246 4.99 4.82 10.58
C ASN A 246 5.93 4.57 9.39
N ILE A 247 5.42 4.67 8.16
CA ILE A 247 6.23 4.50 6.94
C ILE A 247 7.25 5.65 6.83
N ALA A 248 6.85 6.89 7.07
CA ALA A 248 7.77 8.03 7.10
C ALA A 248 8.86 7.87 8.18
N ALA A 249 8.50 7.32 9.36
CA ALA A 249 9.48 6.98 10.39
C ALA A 249 10.44 5.87 9.94
N ALA A 250 9.94 4.83 9.28
CA ALA A 250 10.78 3.74 8.77
C ALA A 250 11.75 4.21 7.68
N ILE A 251 11.34 5.14 6.80
CA ILE A 251 12.24 5.79 5.84
C ILE A 251 13.39 6.52 6.56
N LEU A 252 13.08 7.27 7.63
CA LEU A 252 14.10 7.95 8.44
C LEU A 252 15.04 6.95 9.13
N ASP A 253 14.51 5.83 9.62
CA ASP A 253 15.32 4.77 10.25
C ASP A 253 16.26 4.08 9.25
N GLU A 254 15.82 3.85 8.01
CA GLU A 254 16.71 3.33 6.95
C GLU A 254 17.74 4.37 6.51
N ARG A 255 17.36 5.65 6.39
CA ARG A 255 18.30 6.74 6.08
C ARG A 255 19.38 6.87 7.15
N ARG A 256 19.04 6.68 8.43
CA ARG A 256 20.00 6.62 9.53
C ARG A 256 21.06 5.53 9.31
N ARG A 257 20.70 4.38 8.72
CA ARG A 257 21.66 3.31 8.37
C ARG A 257 22.60 3.74 7.24
N LEU A 258 22.10 4.55 6.30
CA LEU A 258 22.91 5.14 5.24
C LEU A 258 23.85 6.24 5.75
N ASP A 259 23.48 6.96 6.80
CA ASP A 259 24.30 8.04 7.38
C ASP A 259 25.40 7.53 8.33
N VAL A 260 25.45 6.22 8.60
CA VAL A 260 26.55 5.60 9.37
C VAL A 260 27.89 5.90 8.68
N PRO A 261 28.93 6.35 9.41
CA PRO A 261 30.22 6.66 8.79
C PRO A 261 30.80 5.50 7.99
N ASP A 262 31.34 5.79 6.80
CA ASP A 262 31.92 4.78 5.89
C ASP A 262 32.90 3.85 6.59
N GLU A 263 33.76 4.37 7.48
CA GLU A 263 34.73 3.57 8.23
C GLU A 263 34.08 2.50 9.11
N VAL A 264 32.91 2.82 9.69
CA VAL A 264 32.14 1.86 10.49
C VAL A 264 31.53 0.78 9.59
N LYS A 265 30.98 1.19 8.44
CA LYS A 265 30.42 0.26 7.45
C LYS A 265 31.47 -0.69 6.88
N LEU A 266 32.64 -0.17 6.52
CA LEU A 266 33.75 -0.97 6.00
C LEU A 266 34.28 -1.93 7.06
N ARG A 267 34.37 -1.48 8.32
CA ARG A 267 34.81 -2.36 9.41
C ARG A 267 33.82 -3.50 9.63
N ALA A 268 32.53 -3.22 9.59
CA ALA A 268 31.49 -4.24 9.67
C ALA A 268 31.59 -5.25 8.51
N ALA A 269 31.82 -4.77 7.28
CA ALA A 269 32.01 -5.62 6.11
C ALA A 269 33.23 -6.55 6.27
N VAL A 270 34.36 -6.03 6.74
CA VAL A 270 35.56 -6.83 7.02
C VAL A 270 35.34 -7.84 8.16
N ALA A 271 34.57 -7.47 9.19
CA ALA A 271 34.30 -8.34 10.33
C ALA A 271 33.46 -9.59 9.97
N THR A 272 32.89 -9.66 8.76
CA THR A 272 32.21 -10.87 8.26
C THR A 272 33.18 -12.00 7.92
N LEU A 273 34.47 -11.69 7.72
CA LEU A 273 35.52 -12.68 7.47
C LEU A 273 35.96 -13.33 8.77
N THR A 274 36.08 -14.66 8.77
CA THR A 274 36.52 -15.43 9.94
C THR A 274 38.03 -15.51 10.10
N ASP A 275 38.80 -15.35 9.01
CA ASP A 275 40.26 -15.35 9.06
C ASP A 275 40.82 -13.93 9.28
N PRO A 276 41.61 -13.70 10.35
CA PRO A 276 42.19 -12.39 10.62
C PRO A 276 43.13 -11.88 9.52
N GLY A 277 43.88 -12.77 8.84
CA GLY A 277 44.82 -12.40 7.80
C GLY A 277 44.14 -11.96 6.49
N ASP A 278 43.03 -12.59 6.12
CA ASP A 278 42.14 -12.14 5.05
C ASP A 278 41.47 -10.81 5.41
N ALA A 279 41.03 -10.64 6.65
CA ALA A 279 40.41 -9.41 7.13
C ALA A 279 41.36 -8.20 7.05
N GLU A 280 42.60 -8.35 7.51
CA GLU A 280 43.62 -7.29 7.41
C GLU A 280 43.96 -6.96 5.94
N ARG A 281 44.08 -7.97 5.07
CA ARG A 281 44.33 -7.76 3.64
C ARG A 281 43.19 -7.00 2.98
N LEU A 282 41.94 -7.42 3.21
CA LEU A 282 40.77 -6.73 2.69
C LEU A 282 40.69 -5.29 3.21
N TRP A 283 40.93 -5.06 4.50
CA TRP A 283 40.97 -3.72 5.08
C TRP A 283 42.00 -2.82 4.38
N ALA A 284 43.22 -3.31 4.16
CA ALA A 284 44.25 -2.57 3.44
C ALA A 284 43.85 -2.30 1.97
N THR A 285 43.28 -3.29 1.27
CA THR A 285 42.80 -3.10 -0.11
C THR A 285 41.68 -2.07 -0.20
N LEU A 286 40.72 -2.07 0.73
CA LEU A 286 39.63 -1.08 0.77
C LEU A 286 40.13 0.36 0.98
N HIS A 287 41.30 0.55 1.59
CA HIS A 287 41.92 1.88 1.74
C HIS A 287 42.80 2.27 0.55
N ALA A 288 43.28 1.28 -0.21
CA ALA A 288 44.14 1.50 -1.37
C ALA A 288 43.36 1.61 -2.70
N ASP A 289 42.18 0.96 -2.81
CA ASP A 289 41.36 0.90 -4.01
C ASP A 289 40.00 1.61 -3.80
N PRO A 290 39.83 2.84 -4.34
CA PRO A 290 38.58 3.59 -4.25
C PRO A 290 37.38 2.90 -4.93
N ALA A 291 37.61 2.10 -5.97
CA ALA A 291 36.54 1.39 -6.68
C ALA A 291 35.99 0.24 -5.83
N LEU A 292 36.88 -0.56 -5.24
CA LEU A 292 36.47 -1.61 -4.30
C LEU A 292 35.80 -1.03 -3.05
N ARG A 293 36.32 0.08 -2.51
CA ARG A 293 35.68 0.81 -1.40
C ARG A 293 34.25 1.21 -1.73
N SER A 294 34.06 1.87 -2.87
CA SER A 294 32.74 2.33 -3.33
C SER A 294 31.78 1.16 -3.58
N ALA A 295 32.26 0.07 -4.18
CA ALA A 295 31.45 -1.14 -4.41
C ALA A 295 31.04 -1.81 -3.09
N THR A 296 31.93 -1.83 -2.10
CA THR A 296 31.65 -2.40 -0.76
C THR A 296 30.63 -1.56 -0.01
N LEU A 297 30.78 -0.24 0.00
CA LEU A 297 29.79 0.68 0.59
C LEU A 297 28.43 0.53 -0.11
N ALA A 298 28.40 0.48 -1.44
CA ALA A 298 27.17 0.27 -2.20
C ALA A 298 26.52 -1.09 -1.90
N ALA A 299 27.31 -2.13 -1.65
CA ALA A 299 26.80 -3.44 -1.25
C ALA A 299 26.18 -3.39 0.16
N THR A 300 26.85 -2.76 1.13
CA THR A 300 26.34 -2.58 2.50
C THR A 300 25.06 -1.73 2.53
N ASP A 301 24.99 -0.69 1.70
CA ASP A 301 23.86 0.24 1.65
C ASP A 301 22.68 -0.27 0.83
N ARG A 302 22.85 -1.37 0.07
CA ARG A 302 21.87 -1.87 -0.91
C ARG A 302 20.50 -2.10 -0.31
N ASP A 303 20.44 -2.86 0.79
CA ASP A 303 19.17 -3.26 1.40
C ASP A 303 18.44 -2.06 2.01
N ALA A 304 19.17 -1.10 2.59
CA ALA A 304 18.59 0.13 3.12
C ALA A 304 18.03 1.01 2.00
N ARG A 305 18.74 1.14 0.87
CA ARG A 305 18.24 1.85 -0.32
C ARG A 305 16.98 1.19 -0.90
N HIS A 306 17.00 -0.14 -1.03
CA HIS A 306 15.84 -0.90 -1.51
C HIS A 306 14.61 -0.69 -0.61
N ARG A 307 14.79 -0.75 0.72
CA ARG A 307 13.68 -0.49 1.66
C ARG A 307 13.19 0.94 1.62
N ILE A 308 14.06 1.93 1.44
CA ILE A 308 13.65 3.33 1.25
C ILE A 308 12.78 3.45 0.00
N GLU A 309 13.23 2.93 -1.15
CA GLU A 309 12.47 2.95 -2.40
C GLU A 309 11.11 2.25 -2.25
N TYR A 310 11.09 1.09 -1.60
CA TYR A 310 9.87 0.36 -1.31
C TYR A 310 8.92 1.17 -0.42
N TYR A 311 9.38 1.71 0.71
CA TYR A 311 8.58 2.52 1.63
C TYR A 311 8.08 3.83 0.99
N GLU A 312 8.89 4.48 0.16
CA GLU A 312 8.47 5.63 -0.63
C GLU A 312 7.32 5.25 -1.58
N SER A 313 7.35 4.05 -2.17
CA SER A 313 6.24 3.52 -2.98
C SER A 313 4.97 3.21 -2.17
N LEU A 314 5.07 3.02 -0.84
CA LEU A 314 3.92 2.83 0.04
C LEU A 314 3.23 4.16 0.38
N LEU A 315 3.99 5.28 0.38
CA LEU A 315 3.44 6.62 0.60
C LEU A 315 2.81 7.22 -0.67
N ALA A 316 3.36 6.85 -1.82
CA ALA A 316 2.91 7.35 -3.13
C ALA A 316 1.48 6.92 -3.46
N ASP A 317 0.73 7.84 -4.06
CA ASP A 317 -0.53 7.52 -4.71
C ASP A 317 -0.30 6.49 -5.82
N VAL A 318 -1.30 5.66 -6.09
CA VAL A 318 -1.27 4.62 -7.11
C VAL A 318 -2.36 4.86 -8.15
N PRO A 319 -2.23 4.34 -9.39
CA PRO A 319 -3.33 4.38 -10.35
C PRO A 319 -4.59 3.73 -9.77
N ASP A 320 -5.74 4.39 -9.92
CA ASP A 320 -7.04 3.82 -9.54
C ASP A 320 -7.29 2.56 -10.41
N PRO A 321 -7.61 1.40 -9.80
CA PRO A 321 -7.95 0.20 -10.55
C PRO A 321 -9.09 0.40 -11.57
N LEU A 322 -9.99 1.35 -11.33
CA LEU A 322 -11.16 1.65 -12.17
C LEU A 322 -10.90 2.73 -13.22
N ASP A 323 -9.95 3.64 -12.96
CA ASP A 323 -9.54 4.67 -13.90
C ASP A 323 -8.03 4.92 -13.82
N ARG A 324 -7.27 4.41 -14.79
CA ARG A 324 -5.81 4.56 -14.86
C ARG A 324 -5.34 6.02 -14.95
N ASN A 325 -6.23 6.94 -15.33
CA ASN A 325 -5.95 8.37 -15.40
C ASN A 325 -6.08 9.07 -14.04
N ARG A 326 -6.81 8.45 -13.11
CA ARG A 326 -6.95 8.89 -11.72
C ARG A 326 -5.89 8.20 -10.87
N ARG A 327 -5.38 8.92 -9.88
CA ARG A 327 -4.55 8.35 -8.82
C ARG A 327 -5.29 8.45 -7.50
N VAL A 328 -5.05 7.46 -6.65
CA VAL A 328 -5.69 7.33 -5.33
C VAL A 328 -4.63 6.98 -4.29
N PRO A 329 -4.78 7.48 -3.05
CA PRO A 329 -3.86 7.14 -1.97
C PRO A 329 -3.97 5.66 -1.60
N ARG A 330 -2.83 5.07 -1.21
CA ARG A 330 -2.81 3.71 -0.67
C ARG A 330 -3.43 3.66 0.72
N GLN A 331 -4.20 2.60 0.98
CA GLN A 331 -4.91 2.41 2.24
C GLN A 331 -4.22 1.32 3.06
N ILE A 332 -3.16 1.69 3.77
CA ILE A 332 -2.36 0.76 4.58
C ILE A 332 -2.96 0.60 5.98
N LEU A 333 -3.59 -0.55 6.23
CA LEU A 333 -4.25 -0.89 7.49
C LEU A 333 -3.28 -1.36 8.57
N ALA A 334 -2.14 -1.95 8.20
CA ALA A 334 -1.06 -2.28 9.14
C ALA A 334 0.30 -2.15 8.47
N PHE A 335 1.26 -1.60 9.19
CA PHE A 335 2.66 -1.49 8.78
C PHE A 335 3.55 -1.61 10.02
N ASP A 336 4.23 -2.74 10.15
CA ASP A 336 5.15 -3.02 11.24
C ASP A 336 6.37 -3.81 10.72
N PRO A 337 7.49 -3.12 10.44
CA PRO A 337 8.73 -3.76 10.03
C PRO A 337 9.30 -4.74 11.05
N GLU A 338 9.07 -4.55 12.35
CA GLU A 338 9.61 -5.44 13.40
C GLU A 338 8.86 -6.78 13.40
N ARG A 339 7.56 -6.75 13.11
CA ARG A 339 6.71 -7.95 13.00
C ARG A 339 6.60 -8.49 11.58
N HIS A 340 7.24 -7.84 10.61
CA HIS A 340 7.11 -8.15 9.18
C HIS A 340 5.63 -8.17 8.75
N SER A 341 4.86 -7.19 9.24
CA SER A 341 3.40 -7.12 9.06
C SER A 341 3.03 -6.02 8.09
N PHE A 342 2.28 -6.36 7.04
CA PHE A 342 1.78 -5.43 6.04
C PHE A 342 0.34 -5.80 5.67
N ILE A 343 -0.59 -4.87 5.79
CA ILE A 343 -1.98 -5.08 5.39
C ILE A 343 -2.45 -3.87 4.59
N GLU A 344 -2.94 -4.10 3.38
CA GLU A 344 -3.43 -3.04 2.48
C GLU A 344 -4.83 -3.35 1.97
N LEU A 345 -5.69 -2.34 2.01
CA LEU A 345 -6.99 -2.31 1.35
C LEU A 345 -6.86 -1.72 -0.06
N SER A 346 -7.45 -2.40 -1.03
CA SER A 346 -7.62 -1.96 -2.42
C SER A 346 -9.10 -1.90 -2.76
N GLY A 347 -9.54 -0.79 -3.36
CA GLY A 347 -10.95 -0.51 -3.65
C GLY A 347 -11.60 0.46 -2.68
N ASP A 348 -12.87 0.74 -2.91
CA ASP A 348 -13.68 1.67 -2.12
C ASP A 348 -14.80 0.90 -1.41
N LEU A 349 -14.78 0.92 -0.08
CA LEU A 349 -15.77 0.21 0.75
C LEU A 349 -17.15 0.84 0.69
N ASP A 350 -17.27 2.10 0.27
CA ASP A 350 -18.57 2.76 0.12
C ASP A 350 -19.26 2.37 -1.21
N GLN A 351 -18.50 1.81 -2.16
CA GLN A 351 -19.01 1.32 -3.44
C GLN A 351 -19.10 -0.20 -3.52
N ALA A 352 -18.25 -0.92 -2.79
CA ALA A 352 -18.19 -2.37 -2.84
C ALA A 352 -19.41 -3.03 -2.18
N HIS A 353 -19.87 -4.14 -2.78
CA HIS A 353 -20.92 -5.00 -2.22
C HIS A 353 -20.37 -6.31 -1.65
N ALA A 354 -19.07 -6.57 -1.82
CA ALA A 354 -18.37 -7.68 -1.19
C ALA A 354 -16.93 -7.29 -0.81
N LEU A 355 -16.45 -7.89 0.28
CA LEU A 355 -15.07 -7.72 0.75
C LEU A 355 -14.36 -9.07 0.71
N ALA A 356 -13.13 -9.09 0.22
CA ALA A 356 -12.31 -10.28 0.27
C ALA A 356 -10.91 -10.02 0.85
N VAL A 357 -10.37 -11.03 1.52
CA VAL A 357 -9.04 -10.99 2.15
C VAL A 357 -8.16 -12.06 1.51
N LEU A 358 -7.08 -11.66 0.85
CA LEU A 358 -6.08 -12.55 0.26
C LEU A 358 -4.95 -12.78 1.27
N VAL A 359 -4.78 -14.04 1.68
CA VAL A 359 -3.61 -14.52 2.42
C VAL A 359 -2.68 -15.21 1.42
N PRO A 360 -1.51 -14.62 1.12
CA PRO A 360 -0.65 -15.06 0.02
C PRO A 360 0.19 -16.29 0.40
N GLY A 361 1.04 -16.73 -0.54
CA GLY A 361 1.80 -17.97 -0.48
C GLY A 361 3.26 -17.82 -0.01
N LEU A 362 4.07 -18.81 -0.41
CA LEU A 362 5.52 -18.84 -0.19
C LEU A 362 6.22 -17.69 -0.93
N ASN A 363 7.38 -17.27 -0.41
CA ASN A 363 8.22 -16.20 -0.96
C ASN A 363 7.62 -14.79 -0.93
N THR A 364 6.42 -14.60 -0.37
CA THR A 364 5.95 -13.26 0.00
C THR A 364 6.86 -12.69 1.10
N THR A 365 7.29 -11.43 0.94
CA THR A 365 8.13 -10.76 1.92
C THR A 365 7.56 -9.41 2.30
N PHE A 366 7.86 -8.94 3.50
CA PHE A 366 7.42 -7.63 3.96
C PHE A 366 7.96 -6.50 3.08
N ASP A 367 9.21 -6.63 2.62
CA ASP A 367 9.90 -5.65 1.78
C ASP A 367 9.57 -5.79 0.28
N ASP A 368 8.71 -6.74 -0.11
CA ASP A 368 8.22 -6.93 -1.48
C ASP A 368 6.88 -7.68 -1.50
N ALA A 369 5.79 -6.91 -1.39
CA ALA A 369 4.40 -7.39 -1.46
C ALA A 369 3.68 -6.88 -2.74
N THR A 370 4.44 -6.37 -3.71
CA THR A 370 3.88 -5.64 -4.88
C THR A 370 2.99 -6.53 -5.74
N ASP A 371 3.42 -7.77 -5.97
CA ASP A 371 2.68 -8.74 -6.79
C ASP A 371 1.39 -9.22 -6.12
N ASP A 372 1.41 -9.38 -4.80
CA ASP A 372 0.23 -9.76 -4.01
C ASP A 372 -0.83 -8.64 -4.03
N VAL A 373 -0.40 -7.38 -3.85
CA VAL A 373 -1.27 -6.20 -3.97
C VAL A 373 -1.80 -6.05 -5.40
N ALA A 374 -0.97 -6.30 -6.42
CA ALA A 374 -1.42 -6.29 -7.81
C ALA A 374 -2.49 -7.36 -8.07
N THR A 375 -2.35 -8.54 -7.47
CA THR A 375 -3.35 -9.61 -7.51
C THR A 375 -4.68 -9.16 -6.92
N ALA A 376 -4.67 -8.56 -5.72
CA ALA A 376 -5.85 -7.98 -5.10
C ALA A 376 -6.51 -6.91 -6.00
N ARG A 377 -5.73 -5.98 -6.56
CA ARG A 377 -6.25 -4.92 -7.44
C ARG A 377 -6.85 -5.44 -8.74
N ARG A 378 -6.42 -6.61 -9.25
CA ARG A 378 -7.06 -7.25 -10.42
C ARG A 378 -8.51 -7.63 -10.14
N PHE A 379 -8.83 -8.13 -8.93
CA PHE A 379 -10.21 -8.42 -8.53
C PHE A 379 -11.06 -7.16 -8.37
N VAL A 380 -10.49 -6.08 -7.83
CA VAL A 380 -11.17 -4.77 -7.78
C VAL A 380 -11.48 -4.27 -9.18
N ALA A 381 -10.49 -4.25 -10.08
CA ALA A 381 -10.67 -3.79 -11.45
C ALA A 381 -11.64 -4.67 -12.26
N GLY A 382 -11.47 -6.00 -12.20
CA GLY A 382 -12.27 -6.93 -12.97
C GLY A 382 -13.71 -7.12 -12.47
N SER A 383 -14.01 -6.69 -11.23
CA SER A 383 -15.38 -6.56 -10.72
C SER A 383 -15.99 -5.19 -11.00
N GLY A 384 -15.26 -4.25 -11.61
CA GLY A 384 -15.72 -2.88 -11.82
C GLY A 384 -15.91 -2.08 -10.53
N GLY A 385 -15.23 -2.47 -9.44
CA GLY A 385 -15.33 -1.82 -8.13
C GLY A 385 -16.36 -2.44 -7.20
N ASP A 386 -17.09 -3.47 -7.65
CA ASP A 386 -18.08 -4.19 -6.85
C ASP A 386 -17.44 -4.97 -5.67
N VAL A 387 -16.15 -5.27 -5.78
CA VAL A 387 -15.35 -5.92 -4.74
C VAL A 387 -14.24 -5.02 -4.24
N ALA A 388 -14.11 -4.91 -2.92
CA ALA A 388 -12.90 -4.44 -2.26
C ALA A 388 -12.05 -5.62 -1.79
N MET A 389 -10.72 -5.48 -1.88
CA MET A 389 -9.76 -6.55 -1.58
C MET A 389 -8.75 -6.11 -0.53
N ILE A 390 -8.46 -6.96 0.43
CA ILE A 390 -7.41 -6.77 1.43
C ILE A 390 -6.28 -7.76 1.14
N THR A 391 -5.06 -7.25 1.00
CA THR A 391 -3.85 -8.09 0.99
C THR A 391 -3.37 -8.22 2.42
N TYR A 392 -3.32 -9.45 2.95
CA TYR A 392 -3.01 -9.71 4.36
C TYR A 392 -1.65 -10.40 4.53
N LEU A 393 -0.65 -9.65 5.01
CA LEU A 393 0.62 -10.19 5.51
C LEU A 393 0.68 -9.94 7.02
N GLY A 394 0.19 -10.90 7.80
CA GLY A 394 0.16 -10.83 9.26
C GLY A 394 1.49 -11.17 9.96
N GLY A 395 2.57 -11.35 9.22
CA GLY A 395 3.87 -11.78 9.74
C GLY A 395 4.78 -12.36 8.66
N PRO A 396 5.92 -12.94 9.05
CA PRO A 396 6.83 -13.54 8.09
C PRO A 396 6.19 -14.76 7.42
N PHE A 397 6.35 -14.86 6.11
CA PHE A 397 6.04 -16.07 5.34
C PHE A 397 7.31 -16.90 5.15
N PRO A 398 7.17 -18.22 4.92
CA PRO A 398 8.31 -19.04 4.54
C PRO A 398 8.93 -18.55 3.22
N THR A 399 10.25 -18.34 3.22
CA THR A 399 11.03 -17.93 2.05
C THR A 399 12.07 -19.00 1.69
N GLY A 400 12.34 -19.18 0.40
CA GLY A 400 13.44 -20.04 -0.04
C GLY A 400 13.38 -20.42 -1.52
N ARG A 401 14.55 -20.66 -2.12
CA ARG A 401 14.67 -21.23 -3.47
C ARG A 401 14.94 -22.74 -3.36
N LEU A 402 14.35 -23.54 -4.26
CA LEU A 402 14.57 -25.00 -4.35
C LEU A 402 14.24 -25.72 -3.01
N ALA A 403 14.96 -26.80 -2.67
CA ALA A 403 14.65 -27.67 -1.53
C ALA A 403 14.52 -26.96 -0.17
N ALA A 404 15.22 -25.83 0.04
CA ALA A 404 15.09 -25.01 1.26
C ALA A 404 13.72 -24.34 1.37
N GLY A 405 13.15 -23.87 0.24
CA GLY A 405 11.79 -23.32 0.20
C GLY A 405 10.74 -24.39 0.49
N ILE A 406 10.95 -25.63 0.04
CA ILE A 406 10.06 -26.76 0.35
C ILE A 406 10.16 -27.17 1.83
N ALA A 407 11.36 -27.16 2.42
CA ALA A 407 11.54 -27.46 3.84
C ALA A 407 10.94 -26.38 4.76
N ALA A 408 11.10 -25.10 4.41
CA ALA A 408 10.46 -23.98 5.10
C ALA A 408 8.93 -24.00 4.90
N ALA A 409 8.47 -24.35 3.70
CA ALA A 409 7.06 -24.55 3.41
C ALA A 409 6.44 -25.65 4.26
N ALA A 410 7.20 -26.71 4.59
CA ALA A 410 6.75 -27.78 5.49
C ALA A 410 6.76 -27.38 6.98
N ASP A 411 7.18 -26.17 7.33
CA ASP A 411 7.21 -25.71 8.72
C ASP A 411 5.84 -25.13 9.13
N PRO A 412 5.10 -25.75 10.06
CA PRO A 412 3.81 -25.24 10.50
C PRO A 412 3.93 -23.98 11.39
N ARG A 413 5.15 -23.60 11.81
CA ARG A 413 5.36 -22.46 12.73
C ARG A 413 4.84 -21.15 12.17
N TYR A 414 5.03 -20.86 10.89
CA TYR A 414 4.54 -19.60 10.30
C TYR A 414 3.01 -19.53 10.36
N ALA A 415 2.30 -20.61 10.00
CA ALA A 415 0.85 -20.69 10.13
C ALA A 415 0.37 -20.56 11.57
N LEU A 416 1.01 -21.24 12.53
CA LEU A 416 0.67 -21.15 13.95
C LEU A 416 0.91 -19.75 14.55
N GLN A 417 1.90 -19.02 14.06
CA GLN A 417 2.20 -17.66 14.50
C GLN A 417 1.26 -16.62 13.87
N MET A 418 0.91 -16.78 12.60
CA MET A 418 0.04 -15.83 11.89
C MET A 418 -1.45 -16.03 12.17
N ALA A 419 -1.91 -17.28 12.37
CA ALA A 419 -3.33 -17.58 12.53
C ALA A 419 -4.03 -16.80 13.67
N PRO A 420 -3.46 -16.66 14.88
CA PRO A 420 -4.09 -15.84 15.92
C PRO A 420 -4.27 -14.36 15.52
N ARG A 421 -3.32 -13.80 14.77
CA ARG A 421 -3.41 -12.43 14.26
C ARG A 421 -4.46 -12.31 13.16
N LEU A 422 -4.62 -13.34 12.33
CA LEU A 422 -5.67 -13.37 11.30
C LEU A 422 -7.06 -13.49 11.93
N VAL A 423 -7.19 -14.26 13.03
CA VAL A 423 -8.43 -14.34 13.82
C VAL A 423 -8.78 -12.97 14.42
N ALA A 424 -7.83 -12.29 15.05
CA ALA A 424 -8.05 -10.94 15.60
C ALA A 424 -8.44 -9.95 14.49
N PHE A 425 -7.70 -9.94 13.38
CA PHE A 425 -8.00 -9.10 12.24
C PHE A 425 -9.39 -9.40 11.63
N SER A 426 -9.83 -10.66 11.63
CA SER A 426 -11.17 -11.01 11.12
C SER A 426 -12.33 -10.40 11.91
N GLU A 427 -12.16 -10.16 13.21
CA GLU A 427 -13.15 -9.42 14.01
C GLU A 427 -13.21 -7.94 13.58
N ASP A 428 -12.06 -7.35 13.26
CA ASP A 428 -11.97 -5.96 12.79
C ASP A 428 -12.58 -5.81 11.38
N VAL A 429 -12.34 -6.79 10.51
CA VAL A 429 -12.95 -6.89 9.18
C VAL A 429 -14.47 -7.04 9.28
N GLU A 430 -14.97 -7.96 10.12
CA GLU A 430 -16.41 -8.16 10.35
C GLU A 430 -17.08 -6.84 10.80
N ARG A 431 -16.44 -6.12 11.72
CA ARG A 431 -16.91 -4.81 12.21
C ARG A 431 -17.00 -3.77 11.10
N ARG A 432 -15.99 -3.70 10.22
CA ARG A 432 -15.96 -2.71 9.13
C ARG A 432 -16.90 -3.08 7.97
N ALA A 433 -17.04 -4.38 7.69
CA ALA A 433 -17.88 -4.89 6.61
C ALA A 433 -19.38 -4.77 6.95
N GLY A 434 -19.75 -4.93 8.22
CA GLY A 434 -21.15 -4.88 8.65
C GLY A 434 -21.97 -5.99 7.99
N ALA A 435 -22.89 -5.63 7.11
CA ALA A 435 -23.72 -6.61 6.38
C ALA A 435 -23.08 -7.09 5.06
N MET A 436 -21.97 -6.49 4.64
CA MET A 436 -21.25 -6.88 3.43
C MET A 436 -20.62 -8.27 3.62
N PRO A 437 -20.83 -9.23 2.70
CA PRO A 437 -20.24 -10.56 2.81
C PRO A 437 -18.70 -10.51 2.73
N VAL A 438 -18.05 -11.29 3.59
CA VAL A 438 -16.59 -11.37 3.69
C VAL A 438 -16.09 -12.75 3.23
N THR A 439 -15.19 -12.75 2.23
CA THR A 439 -14.57 -13.96 1.69
C THR A 439 -13.06 -13.99 1.95
N TYR A 440 -12.54 -15.05 2.57
CA TYR A 440 -11.09 -15.24 2.73
C TYR A 440 -10.53 -16.18 1.67
N LEU A 441 -9.44 -15.77 1.02
CA LEU A 441 -8.72 -16.56 0.03
C LEU A 441 -7.36 -16.97 0.63
N GLY A 442 -7.15 -18.27 0.80
CA GLY A 442 -5.88 -18.82 1.27
C GLY A 442 -5.12 -19.40 0.10
N HIS A 443 -4.12 -18.68 -0.42
CA HIS A 443 -3.33 -19.11 -1.56
C HIS A 443 -2.09 -19.89 -1.13
N SER A 444 -1.85 -21.08 -1.69
CA SER A 444 -0.64 -21.86 -1.40
C SER A 444 -0.44 -22.05 0.12
N TYR A 445 0.68 -21.65 0.70
CA TYR A 445 0.91 -21.67 2.16
C TYR A 445 -0.12 -20.85 2.94
N GLY A 446 -0.66 -19.78 2.37
CA GLY A 446 -1.76 -18.99 2.92
C GLY A 446 -3.00 -19.81 3.22
N GLY A 447 -3.24 -20.93 2.50
CA GLY A 447 -4.27 -21.91 2.84
C GLY A 447 -4.04 -22.58 4.20
N SER A 448 -2.78 -22.90 4.54
CA SER A 448 -2.42 -23.44 5.87
C SER A 448 -2.64 -22.39 6.96
N VAL A 449 -2.33 -21.11 6.70
CA VAL A 449 -2.58 -20.02 7.65
C VAL A 449 -4.09 -19.85 7.87
N LEU A 450 -4.84 -19.76 6.77
CA LEU A 450 -6.29 -19.54 6.78
C LEU A 450 -7.02 -20.67 7.49
N GLY A 451 -6.74 -21.93 7.15
CA GLY A 451 -7.37 -23.08 7.79
C GLY A 451 -7.01 -23.24 9.26
N THR A 452 -5.79 -22.83 9.66
CA THR A 452 -5.42 -22.76 11.08
C THR A 452 -6.19 -21.66 11.80
N ALA A 453 -6.44 -20.52 11.14
CA ALA A 453 -7.28 -19.46 11.68
C ALA A 453 -8.75 -19.91 11.80
N GLU A 454 -9.28 -20.65 10.83
CA GLU A 454 -10.62 -21.26 10.94
C GLU A 454 -10.74 -22.16 12.18
N ARG A 455 -9.72 -23.00 12.44
CA ARG A 455 -9.63 -23.82 13.66
C ARG A 455 -9.56 -22.99 14.95
N PHE A 456 -9.03 -21.78 14.89
CA PHE A 456 -8.89 -20.87 16.03
C PHE A 456 -10.05 -19.87 16.16
N GLY A 457 -11.05 -19.93 15.29
CA GLY A 457 -12.23 -19.07 15.38
C GLY A 457 -12.24 -17.87 14.44
N LEU A 458 -11.71 -17.99 13.23
CA LEU A 458 -11.88 -16.98 12.17
C LEU A 458 -13.38 -16.65 11.98
N THR A 459 -13.71 -15.37 11.84
CA THR A 459 -15.02 -14.96 11.31
C THR A 459 -14.94 -14.80 9.80
N ALA A 460 -15.78 -15.53 9.05
CA ALA A 460 -15.91 -15.42 7.61
C ALA A 460 -17.31 -15.87 7.15
N ASP A 461 -17.81 -15.34 6.04
CA ASP A 461 -18.98 -15.88 5.36
C ASP A 461 -18.59 -16.99 4.38
N ARG A 462 -17.43 -16.81 3.73
CA ARG A 462 -16.90 -17.72 2.73
C ARG A 462 -15.39 -17.87 2.87
N VAL A 463 -14.90 -19.07 2.56
CA VAL A 463 -13.47 -19.38 2.50
C VAL A 463 -13.18 -20.09 1.19
N VAL A 464 -12.11 -19.70 0.51
CA VAL A 464 -11.60 -20.37 -0.68
C VAL A 464 -10.16 -20.79 -0.46
N TYR A 465 -9.93 -22.10 -0.49
CA TYR A 465 -8.60 -22.70 -0.52
C TYR A 465 -8.10 -22.72 -1.97
N VAL A 466 -7.19 -21.81 -2.32
CA VAL A 466 -6.71 -21.62 -3.70
C VAL A 466 -5.32 -22.22 -3.84
N GLU A 467 -5.20 -23.32 -4.57
CA GLU A 467 -3.94 -24.06 -4.73
C GLU A 467 -3.24 -24.29 -3.38
N ALA A 468 -4.04 -24.63 -2.36
CA ALA A 468 -3.65 -24.53 -0.96
C ALA A 468 -2.74 -25.70 -0.52
N ALA A 469 -1.77 -25.40 0.34
CA ALA A 469 -0.89 -26.41 0.94
C ALA A 469 -1.64 -27.41 1.83
N GLY A 470 -2.77 -27.00 2.43
CA GLY A 470 -3.62 -27.84 3.26
C GLY A 470 -4.74 -27.06 3.93
N ALA A 471 -5.60 -27.78 4.64
CA ALA A 471 -6.78 -27.26 5.33
C ALA A 471 -6.50 -26.60 6.70
N GLY A 472 -5.24 -26.51 7.10
CA GLY A 472 -4.80 -25.91 8.36
C GLY A 472 -4.08 -26.87 9.29
N VAL A 473 -3.20 -26.34 10.13
CA VAL A 473 -2.40 -27.13 11.07
C VAL A 473 -3.32 -27.87 12.06
N GLY A 474 -3.30 -29.20 11.97
CA GLY A 474 -4.13 -30.09 12.79
C GLY A 474 -5.60 -30.15 12.38
N VAL A 475 -5.96 -29.71 11.17
CA VAL A 475 -7.28 -29.93 10.56
C VAL A 475 -7.21 -31.19 9.70
N GLN A 476 -8.00 -32.21 10.03
CA GLN A 476 -8.10 -33.46 9.27
C GLN A 476 -9.49 -33.68 8.69
N ASN A 477 -10.51 -33.09 9.31
CA ASN A 477 -11.90 -33.15 8.88
C ASN A 477 -12.64 -31.86 9.24
N SER A 478 -13.88 -31.72 8.76
CA SER A 478 -14.66 -30.50 8.91
C SER A 478 -15.01 -30.13 10.35
N SER A 479 -14.99 -31.07 11.29
CA SER A 479 -15.27 -30.79 12.70
C SER A 479 -14.10 -30.16 13.46
N ASP A 480 -12.90 -30.14 12.86
CA ASP A 480 -11.72 -29.50 13.45
C ASP A 480 -11.72 -27.97 13.27
N TRP A 481 -12.58 -27.44 12.39
CA TRP A 481 -12.78 -26.00 12.23
C TRP A 481 -13.76 -25.48 13.27
N HIS A 482 -13.46 -24.30 13.85
CA HIS A 482 -14.23 -23.72 14.94
C HIS A 482 -14.56 -22.23 14.68
N ASN A 483 -14.85 -21.88 13.42
CA ASN A 483 -15.21 -20.52 13.04
C ASN A 483 -16.33 -19.96 13.92
N ARG A 484 -16.28 -18.65 14.21
CA ARG A 484 -17.35 -17.96 14.95
C ARG A 484 -18.67 -17.99 14.19
N ASN A 485 -18.61 -17.89 12.87
CA ASN A 485 -19.75 -18.14 11.99
C ASN A 485 -19.85 -19.64 11.67
N PRO A 486 -20.80 -20.40 12.24
CA PRO A 486 -20.94 -21.82 11.96
C PRO A 486 -21.48 -22.13 10.56
N ALA A 487 -21.99 -21.12 9.84
CA ALA A 487 -22.58 -21.26 8.50
C ALA A 487 -21.60 -20.94 7.36
N VAL A 488 -20.30 -20.79 7.66
CA VAL A 488 -19.27 -20.47 6.65
C VAL A 488 -19.27 -21.49 5.50
N LEU A 489 -19.34 -20.97 4.26
CA LEU A 489 -19.23 -21.79 3.06
C LEU A 489 -17.77 -21.96 2.67
N ARG A 490 -17.36 -23.20 2.40
CA ARG A 490 -15.98 -23.51 2.06
C ARG A 490 -15.87 -24.01 0.63
N PHE A 491 -14.93 -23.44 -0.09
CA PHE A 491 -14.61 -23.77 -1.45
C PHE A 491 -13.14 -24.15 -1.56
N SER A 492 -12.80 -24.95 -2.57
CA SER A 492 -11.42 -25.21 -2.93
C SER A 492 -11.24 -25.18 -4.44
N ILE A 493 -10.06 -24.76 -4.89
CA ILE A 493 -9.68 -24.84 -6.29
C ILE A 493 -8.23 -25.32 -6.38
N THR A 494 -8.06 -26.49 -6.96
CA THR A 494 -6.76 -27.04 -7.34
C THR A 494 -6.79 -27.41 -8.83
N ALA A 495 -5.99 -26.71 -9.63
CA ALA A 495 -5.90 -26.89 -11.06
C ALA A 495 -5.12 -28.19 -11.40
N PRO A 496 -5.52 -28.92 -12.45
CA PRO A 496 -4.79 -30.12 -12.85
C PRO A 496 -3.32 -29.82 -13.19
N GLY A 497 -2.38 -30.55 -12.61
CA GLY A 497 -0.94 -30.36 -12.86
C GLY A 497 -0.28 -29.26 -12.03
N ASP A 498 -1.00 -28.70 -11.06
CA ASP A 498 -0.41 -27.85 -10.03
C ASP A 498 0.60 -28.65 -9.18
N PRO A 499 1.82 -28.13 -8.91
CA PRO A 499 2.80 -28.82 -8.08
C PRO A 499 2.35 -29.03 -6.64
N ILE A 500 1.42 -28.21 -6.12
CA ILE A 500 0.92 -28.33 -4.75
C ILE A 500 0.23 -29.68 -4.53
N GLY A 501 -0.39 -30.25 -5.56
CA GLY A 501 -1.03 -31.56 -5.47
C GLY A 501 -0.07 -32.71 -5.11
N LEU A 502 1.26 -32.50 -5.21
CA LEU A 502 2.27 -33.47 -4.77
C LEU A 502 2.49 -33.48 -3.26
N VAL A 503 2.16 -32.38 -2.57
CA VAL A 503 2.42 -32.17 -1.13
C VAL A 503 1.16 -31.85 -0.33
N GLN A 504 0.06 -31.52 -1.00
CA GLN A 504 -1.25 -31.20 -0.43
C GLN A 504 -1.83 -32.42 0.28
N GLY A 505 -2.17 -32.24 1.56
CA GLY A 505 -2.84 -33.28 2.35
C GLY A 505 -2.09 -34.61 2.45
N VAL A 506 -0.76 -34.61 2.33
CA VAL A 506 0.07 -35.77 2.68
C VAL A 506 -0.38 -36.26 4.06
N PRO A 507 -0.76 -37.54 4.24
CA PRO A 507 -1.19 -38.04 5.53
C PRO A 507 -0.13 -37.76 6.61
N PHE A 508 -0.53 -37.14 7.73
CA PHE A 508 0.35 -36.62 8.79
C PHE A 508 1.26 -35.44 8.37
N GLY A 509 0.96 -34.80 7.24
CA GLY A 509 1.60 -33.59 6.78
C GLY A 509 1.31 -32.39 7.72
N PRO A 510 2.24 -31.44 7.82
CA PRO A 510 2.17 -30.36 8.81
C PRO A 510 1.02 -29.36 8.59
N HIS A 511 0.39 -29.35 7.41
CA HIS A 511 -0.61 -28.36 7.00
C HIS A 511 -2.06 -28.86 7.02
N GLY A 512 -2.29 -30.07 7.55
CA GLY A 512 -3.62 -30.67 7.59
C GLY A 512 -3.98 -31.46 6.33
N ALA A 513 -5.24 -31.90 6.28
CA ALA A 513 -5.79 -32.66 5.17
C ALA A 513 -5.89 -31.83 3.88
N ASP A 514 -6.05 -32.53 2.76
CA ASP A 514 -6.33 -31.95 1.45
C ASP A 514 -7.74 -31.32 1.45
N PRO A 515 -7.89 -29.98 1.31
CA PRO A 515 -9.21 -29.33 1.25
C PRO A 515 -10.14 -29.92 0.19
N ASP A 516 -9.60 -30.41 -0.94
CA ASP A 516 -10.39 -31.05 -2.01
C ASP A 516 -11.06 -32.36 -1.57
N ARG A 517 -10.63 -32.95 -0.45
CA ARG A 517 -11.11 -34.25 0.05
C ARG A 517 -11.94 -34.15 1.31
N ILE A 518 -12.04 -32.96 1.92
CA ILE A 518 -12.81 -32.77 3.15
C ILE A 518 -14.30 -32.69 2.81
N PRO A 519 -15.16 -33.54 3.41
CA PRO A 519 -16.60 -33.43 3.23
C PRO A 519 -17.15 -32.05 3.63
N GLY A 520 -17.96 -31.46 2.76
CA GLY A 520 -18.53 -30.12 2.96
C GLY A 520 -17.75 -28.99 2.29
N VAL A 521 -16.57 -29.26 1.72
CA VAL A 521 -15.85 -28.31 0.85
C VAL A 521 -16.32 -28.46 -0.59
N ILE A 522 -16.73 -27.34 -1.20
CA ILE A 522 -17.22 -27.28 -2.58
C ILE A 522 -16.04 -27.09 -3.53
N ARG A 523 -15.75 -28.09 -4.36
CA ARG A 523 -14.65 -28.04 -5.32
C ARG A 523 -15.02 -27.24 -6.54
N LEU A 524 -14.30 -26.16 -6.80
CA LEU A 524 -14.45 -25.31 -7.97
C LEU A 524 -13.76 -25.91 -9.19
N ALA A 525 -14.36 -25.71 -10.36
CA ALA A 525 -13.75 -26.04 -11.64
C ALA A 525 -12.70 -24.96 -12.02
N SER A 526 -11.50 -25.39 -12.42
CA SER A 526 -10.46 -24.49 -12.93
C SER A 526 -10.71 -24.04 -14.37
N GLY A 527 -11.48 -24.81 -15.14
CA GLY A 527 -11.93 -24.45 -16.48
C GLY A 527 -10.78 -24.22 -17.47
N ARG A 528 -10.91 -23.17 -18.29
CA ARG A 528 -10.00 -22.81 -19.36
C ARG A 528 -9.40 -21.41 -19.17
N ARG A 529 -8.24 -21.20 -19.78
CA ARG A 529 -7.63 -19.89 -20.00
C ARG A 529 -8.39 -19.13 -21.09
N LEU A 530 -8.15 -17.82 -21.22
CA LEU A 530 -8.71 -17.02 -22.33
C LEU A 530 -8.31 -17.54 -23.72
N THR A 531 -7.16 -18.19 -23.82
CA THR A 531 -6.69 -18.82 -25.06
C THR A 531 -7.50 -20.06 -25.47
N GLY A 532 -8.46 -20.48 -24.65
CA GLY A 532 -9.24 -21.72 -24.82
C GLY A 532 -8.51 -22.98 -24.36
N ALA A 533 -7.21 -22.89 -24.02
CA ALA A 533 -6.45 -24.00 -23.45
C ALA A 533 -6.96 -24.34 -22.04
N PRO A 534 -6.89 -25.61 -21.60
CA PRO A 534 -7.20 -25.98 -20.22
C PRO A 534 -6.36 -25.18 -19.21
N MET A 535 -6.98 -24.76 -18.09
CA MET A 535 -6.24 -24.22 -16.94
C MET A 535 -5.58 -25.39 -16.19
N ALA A 536 -4.40 -25.78 -16.70
CA ALA A 536 -3.61 -26.90 -16.20
C ALA A 536 -2.09 -26.66 -16.36
N GLY A 537 -1.29 -27.39 -15.60
CA GLY A 537 0.18 -27.38 -15.62
C GLY A 537 0.82 -26.54 -14.51
N PRO A 538 2.16 -26.53 -14.38
CA PRO A 538 2.82 -25.97 -13.20
C PRO A 538 2.59 -24.48 -12.94
N SER A 539 2.35 -23.69 -14.00
CA SER A 539 2.12 -22.24 -13.86
C SER A 539 0.76 -21.91 -13.24
N THR A 540 -0.19 -22.87 -13.23
CA THR A 540 -1.53 -22.64 -12.67
C THR A 540 -1.50 -22.24 -11.21
N HIS A 541 -0.41 -22.57 -10.50
CA HIS A 541 -0.22 -22.22 -9.10
C HIS A 541 -0.47 -20.76 -8.82
N SER A 542 -0.07 -19.87 -9.73
CA SER A 542 -0.37 -18.44 -9.62
C SER A 542 -1.39 -17.97 -10.67
N ASP A 543 -1.49 -18.64 -11.83
CA ASP A 543 -2.34 -18.18 -12.93
C ASP A 543 -3.84 -18.19 -12.57
N VAL A 544 -4.30 -19.06 -11.68
CA VAL A 544 -5.71 -19.09 -11.26
C VAL A 544 -6.17 -17.79 -10.57
N LEU A 545 -5.24 -17.04 -9.99
CA LEU A 545 -5.49 -15.73 -9.35
C LEU A 545 -5.11 -14.54 -10.24
N ASN A 546 -4.25 -14.75 -11.24
CA ASN A 546 -3.59 -13.68 -11.97
C ASN A 546 -4.03 -13.54 -13.42
N GLU A 547 -4.54 -14.62 -14.03
CA GLU A 547 -5.07 -14.60 -15.38
C GLU A 547 -6.58 -14.43 -15.36
N PRO A 548 -7.17 -13.59 -16.23
CA PRO A 548 -8.62 -13.46 -16.40
C PRO A 548 -9.24 -14.71 -17.06
N SER A 549 -9.15 -15.86 -16.39
CA SER A 549 -9.51 -17.21 -16.83
C SER A 549 -10.84 -17.67 -16.23
N ASP A 550 -11.36 -18.84 -16.64
CA ASP A 550 -12.53 -19.43 -15.98
C ASP A 550 -12.29 -19.61 -14.47
N ALA A 551 -11.10 -20.05 -14.04
CA ALA A 551 -10.74 -20.20 -12.62
C ALA A 551 -10.89 -18.86 -11.87
N TRP A 552 -10.34 -17.79 -12.44
CA TRP A 552 -10.38 -16.47 -11.85
C TRP A 552 -11.81 -15.93 -11.73
N HIS A 553 -12.61 -16.07 -12.78
CA HIS A 553 -14.03 -15.66 -12.74
C HIS A 553 -14.84 -16.50 -11.75
N ASN A 554 -14.50 -17.78 -11.58
CA ASN A 554 -15.15 -18.66 -10.62
C ASN A 554 -14.81 -18.24 -9.17
N ILE A 555 -13.56 -17.86 -8.90
CA ILE A 555 -13.18 -17.28 -7.60
C ILE A 555 -13.91 -15.95 -7.37
N LEU A 556 -13.96 -15.07 -8.38
CA LEU A 556 -14.70 -13.80 -8.29
C LEU A 556 -16.19 -14.03 -8.00
N ALA A 557 -16.83 -15.01 -8.64
CA ALA A 557 -18.23 -15.37 -8.40
C ALA A 557 -18.47 -15.84 -6.95
N VAL A 558 -17.50 -16.53 -6.34
CA VAL A 558 -17.57 -16.86 -4.90
C VAL A 558 -17.48 -15.61 -4.03
N ILE A 559 -16.60 -14.66 -4.37
CA ILE A 559 -16.45 -13.40 -3.63
C ILE A 559 -17.73 -12.57 -3.70
N THR A 560 -18.29 -12.36 -4.89
CA THR A 560 -19.54 -11.60 -5.09
C THR A 560 -20.79 -12.35 -4.62
N GLY A 561 -20.71 -13.68 -4.48
CA GLY A 561 -21.84 -14.52 -4.10
C GLY A 561 -22.78 -14.85 -5.26
N ASP A 562 -22.28 -14.69 -6.49
CA ASP A 562 -22.99 -14.98 -7.73
C ASP A 562 -23.07 -16.49 -7.99
N ARG A 563 -24.07 -17.12 -7.38
CA ARG A 563 -24.27 -18.57 -7.44
C ARG A 563 -24.51 -19.11 -8.85
N GLU A 564 -25.03 -18.29 -9.77
CA GLU A 564 -25.31 -18.72 -11.15
C GLU A 564 -24.02 -18.91 -11.96
N HIS A 565 -22.96 -18.21 -11.58
CA HIS A 565 -21.66 -18.25 -12.26
C HIS A 565 -20.62 -19.12 -11.54
N ILE A 566 -20.93 -19.66 -10.35
CA ILE A 566 -20.07 -20.63 -9.66
C ILE A 566 -20.12 -21.98 -10.40
N ARG A 567 -18.96 -22.46 -10.85
CA ARG A 567 -18.79 -23.75 -11.52
C ARG A 567 -18.08 -24.75 -10.61
N THR A 568 -18.70 -25.90 -10.36
CA THR A 568 -18.14 -26.94 -9.46
C THR A 568 -17.65 -28.17 -10.24
N LYS A 569 -16.79 -28.99 -9.62
CA LYS A 569 -16.31 -30.28 -10.14
C LYS A 569 -17.21 -31.45 -9.76
#